data_AF-A0A7X2TWX6-F1
#
_entry.id   AF-A0A7X2TWX6-F1
#
_cell.length_a   1.000
_cell.length_b   1.000
_cell.length_c   1.000
_cell.angle_alpha   90.00
_cell.angle_beta   90.00
_cell.angle_gamma   90.00
#
_symmetry.space_group_name_H-M   'P 1'
#
loop_
_entity.id
_entity.type
_entity.pdbx_description
1 polymer ?
#
loop_
_entity_poly.entity_id
_entity_poly.type
_entity_poly.pdbx_seq_one_letter_code
_entity_poly.pdbx_strand_id
1 'polypeptide(L)'
;MSKLTFGDGNYNFPAWSPDARYLVFRSESGGILWTRADGSGKPGPLTQSKMSQYPWSFSPDGKRLAYSEDALGAGDLWTVPVENEGGALRAGKPEVFLQTPADERSPVFSPDGRWIAYRSSESGTNEIHLRAFPDKGGKWQISNSGGVFPIWSRNGRELFYRTQEQRVMVVSYTTNGESFVPDKPRLWSPARLAGISDYHNLDISPDGKRFLALMPAEAQGQQRTDNHVTFLLNFAGEVRRRMAVGRQ
;
A
#
# COMPACT_ATOMS: atom_id res chain seq x y z
N MET A 1 -19.06 11.28 -12.49
CA MET A 1 -17.83 10.46 -12.37
C MET A 1 -16.69 11.37 -12.83
N SER A 2 -15.64 11.54 -12.04
CA SER A 2 -14.53 12.42 -12.40
C SER A 2 -13.24 11.62 -12.45
N LYS A 3 -12.61 11.56 -13.62
CA LYS A 3 -11.28 11.00 -13.82
C LYS A 3 -10.29 11.79 -12.93
N LEU A 4 -9.48 11.10 -12.14
CA LEU A 4 -8.57 11.74 -11.16
C LEU A 4 -7.19 12.09 -11.74
N THR A 5 -6.86 11.56 -12.92
CA THR A 5 -5.63 11.90 -13.65
C THR A 5 -5.97 12.32 -15.09
N PHE A 6 -5.45 13.46 -15.51
CA PHE A 6 -5.59 13.96 -16.87
C PHE A 6 -4.19 14.02 -17.49
N GLY A 7 -3.91 13.14 -18.45
CA GLY A 7 -2.60 13.02 -19.13
C GLY A 7 -2.39 11.65 -19.75
N ASP A 8 -1.42 11.54 -20.66
CA ASP A 8 -1.10 10.33 -21.45
C ASP A 8 -0.07 9.39 -20.77
N GLY A 9 0.06 9.45 -19.44
CA GLY A 9 1.05 8.67 -18.68
C GLY A 9 0.49 7.43 -17.96
N ASN A 10 1.34 6.44 -17.69
CA ASN A 10 0.98 5.24 -16.93
C ASN A 10 1.11 5.49 -15.41
N TYR A 11 0.00 5.76 -14.74
CA TYR A 11 -0.04 6.10 -13.31
C TYR A 11 -0.28 4.86 -12.44
N ASN A 12 0.81 4.20 -12.03
CA ASN A 12 0.77 2.96 -11.25
C ASN A 12 1.37 3.11 -9.84
N PHE A 13 1.07 2.15 -8.97
CA PHE A 13 1.46 2.13 -7.55
C PHE A 13 0.98 3.37 -6.76
N PRO A 14 -0.34 3.63 -6.69
CA PRO A 14 -0.85 4.72 -5.88
C PRO A 14 -0.84 4.38 -4.39
N ALA A 15 -0.49 5.35 -3.54
CA ALA A 15 -0.74 5.31 -2.10
C ALA A 15 -1.54 6.55 -1.68
N TRP A 16 -2.54 6.33 -0.82
CA TRP A 16 -3.40 7.40 -0.29
C TRP A 16 -2.79 8.02 0.96
N SER A 17 -2.88 9.34 1.10
CA SER A 17 -2.63 10.00 2.38
C SER A 17 -3.68 9.57 3.41
N PRO A 18 -3.35 9.55 4.73
CA PRO A 18 -4.27 9.07 5.76
C PRO A 18 -5.55 9.90 5.86
N ASP A 19 -5.47 11.19 5.50
CA ASP A 19 -6.59 12.12 5.45
C ASP A 19 -7.42 12.03 4.14
N ALA A 20 -7.07 11.11 3.24
CA ALA A 20 -7.69 10.89 1.93
C ALA A 20 -7.74 12.12 1.00
N ARG A 21 -6.92 13.14 1.26
CA ARG A 21 -6.86 14.35 0.43
C ARG A 21 -5.85 14.27 -0.71
N TYR A 22 -4.91 13.33 -0.65
CA TYR A 22 -3.81 13.23 -1.59
C TYR A 22 -3.55 11.79 -2.01
N LEU A 23 -3.03 11.67 -3.22
CA LEU A 23 -2.49 10.45 -3.79
C LEU A 23 -1.03 10.69 -4.15
N VAL A 24 -0.17 9.72 -3.85
CA VAL A 24 1.20 9.66 -4.36
C VAL A 24 1.35 8.45 -5.26
N PHE A 25 2.20 8.52 -6.27
CA PHE A 25 2.41 7.44 -7.23
C PHE A 25 3.78 7.55 -7.89
N ARG A 26 4.23 6.45 -8.50
CA ARG A 26 5.52 6.40 -9.19
C ARG A 26 5.55 7.36 -10.40
N SER A 27 6.68 8.04 -10.59
CA SER A 27 6.99 8.72 -11.85
C SER A 27 7.71 7.78 -12.82
N GLU A 28 7.37 7.81 -14.11
CA GLU A 28 8.13 7.08 -15.14
C GLU A 28 9.54 7.65 -15.34
N SER A 29 9.73 8.95 -15.11
CA SER A 29 11.02 9.62 -15.21
C SER A 29 11.89 9.51 -13.96
N GLY A 30 11.45 8.74 -12.96
CA GLY A 30 12.10 8.61 -11.66
C GLY A 30 11.52 9.54 -10.59
N GLY A 31 11.68 9.14 -9.33
CA GLY A 31 11.02 9.80 -8.20
C GLY A 31 9.52 9.49 -8.03
N ILE A 32 8.88 10.25 -7.16
CA ILE A 32 7.47 10.10 -6.76
C ILE A 32 6.72 11.38 -7.13
N LEU A 33 5.53 11.23 -7.70
CA LEU A 33 4.59 12.31 -7.95
C LEU A 33 3.48 12.30 -6.90
N TRP A 34 2.82 13.44 -6.72
CA TRP A 34 1.62 13.57 -5.90
C TRP A 34 0.53 14.36 -6.63
N THR A 35 -0.72 14.14 -6.26
CA THR A 35 -1.87 14.93 -6.72
C THR A 35 -2.94 15.02 -5.64
N ARG A 36 -3.88 15.96 -5.77
CA ARG A 36 -5.06 16.02 -4.90
C ARG A 36 -6.06 14.94 -5.31
N ALA A 37 -6.61 14.26 -4.32
CA ALA A 37 -7.58 13.19 -4.52
C ALA A 37 -8.95 13.69 -5.02
N ASP A 38 -9.25 14.97 -4.88
CA ASP A 38 -10.46 15.61 -5.42
C ASP A 38 -10.35 15.86 -6.95
N GLY A 39 -9.21 15.53 -7.57
CA GLY A 39 -8.93 15.76 -8.99
C GLY A 39 -8.67 17.22 -9.34
N SER A 40 -8.63 18.11 -8.36
CA SER A 40 -8.23 19.50 -8.57
C SER A 40 -6.71 19.59 -8.67
N GLY A 41 -6.21 20.13 -9.77
CA GLY A 41 -4.78 20.30 -9.99
C GLY A 41 -4.13 19.19 -10.81
N LYS A 42 -2.92 19.49 -11.30
CA LYS A 42 -2.08 18.56 -12.04
C LYS A 42 -1.13 17.86 -11.06
N PRO A 43 -0.72 16.61 -11.34
CA PRO A 43 0.35 15.97 -10.59
C PRO A 43 1.60 16.83 -10.50
N GLY A 44 2.16 16.95 -9.30
CA GLY A 44 3.43 17.61 -9.03
C GLY A 44 4.47 16.62 -8.52
N PRO A 45 5.78 16.92 -8.65
CA PRO A 45 6.81 16.10 -8.04
C PRO A 45 6.73 16.18 -6.50
N LEU A 46 6.81 15.03 -5.84
CA LEU A 46 7.02 14.92 -4.40
C LEU A 46 8.51 14.73 -4.11
N THR A 47 9.16 13.82 -4.81
CA THR A 47 10.61 13.56 -4.74
C THR A 47 11.23 13.64 -6.14
N GLN A 48 12.54 13.78 -6.20
CA GLN A 48 13.31 13.73 -7.45
C GLN A 48 14.43 12.70 -7.28
N SER A 49 14.46 11.70 -8.16
CA SER A 49 15.49 10.67 -8.20
C SER A 49 15.67 10.19 -9.63
N LYS A 50 16.87 9.72 -9.98
CA LYS A 50 17.11 9.01 -11.24
C LYS A 50 16.68 7.54 -11.16
N MET A 51 16.43 7.04 -9.95
CA MET A 51 16.03 5.67 -9.69
C MET A 51 14.51 5.53 -9.68
N SER A 52 14.03 4.31 -9.89
CA SER A 52 12.61 4.01 -9.74
C SER A 52 12.24 3.97 -8.26
N GLN A 53 11.32 4.84 -7.86
CA GLN A 53 10.76 4.89 -6.51
C GLN A 53 9.29 4.44 -6.55
N TYR A 54 8.92 3.58 -5.62
CA TYR A 54 7.56 3.04 -5.50
C TYR A 54 7.02 3.45 -4.13
N PRO A 55 6.07 4.40 -4.06
CA PRO A 55 5.46 4.77 -2.80
C PRO A 55 4.51 3.68 -2.32
N TRP A 56 4.53 3.38 -1.03
CA TRP A 56 3.73 2.29 -0.46
C TRP A 56 2.78 2.75 0.64
N SER A 57 3.25 3.57 1.57
CA SER A 57 2.46 3.86 2.76
C SER A 57 2.87 5.16 3.44
N PHE A 58 1.89 5.98 3.80
CA PHE A 58 2.10 7.06 4.75
C PHE A 58 2.09 6.54 6.19
N SER A 59 2.86 7.19 7.07
CA SER A 59 2.69 7.04 8.50
C SER A 59 1.27 7.45 8.91
N PRO A 60 0.72 6.90 10.02
CA PRO A 60 -0.66 7.19 10.41
C PRO A 60 -0.96 8.67 10.65
N ASP A 61 0.06 9.44 11.07
CA ASP A 61 -0.02 10.89 11.27
C ASP A 61 0.15 11.70 9.96
N GLY A 62 0.42 11.04 8.84
CA GLY A 62 0.60 11.64 7.51
C GLY A 62 1.91 12.40 7.32
N LYS A 63 2.82 12.39 8.30
CA LYS A 63 4.06 13.19 8.29
C LYS A 63 5.24 12.52 7.62
N ARG A 64 5.09 11.26 7.19
CA ARG A 64 6.16 10.49 6.56
C ARG A 64 5.59 9.56 5.51
N LEU A 65 6.34 9.36 4.44
CA LEU A 65 6.05 8.38 3.39
C LEU A 65 7.14 7.30 3.41
N ALA A 66 6.74 6.04 3.45
CA ALA A 66 7.60 4.89 3.20
C ALA A 66 7.48 4.48 1.73
N TYR A 67 8.63 4.22 1.12
CA TYR A 67 8.74 3.82 -0.28
C TYR A 67 9.92 2.86 -0.46
N SER A 68 9.90 2.09 -1.54
CA SER A 68 11.06 1.31 -1.97
C SER A 68 11.72 1.99 -3.15
N GLU A 69 13.04 1.95 -3.23
CA GLU A 69 13.83 2.45 -4.37
C GLU A 69 14.65 1.31 -4.96
N ASP A 70 14.60 1.14 -6.29
CA ASP A 70 15.45 0.17 -6.97
C ASP A 70 16.87 0.74 -7.07
N ALA A 71 17.80 0.26 -6.25
CA ALA A 71 19.21 0.62 -6.29
C ALA A 71 20.08 -0.61 -6.62
N LEU A 72 20.84 -0.54 -7.72
CA LEU A 72 21.85 -1.56 -8.07
C LEU A 72 21.32 -3.01 -8.17
N GLY A 73 20.03 -3.19 -8.54
CA GLY A 73 19.43 -4.51 -8.78
C GLY A 73 18.68 -5.11 -7.58
N ALA A 74 18.69 -4.45 -6.43
CA ALA A 74 17.86 -4.78 -5.26
C ALA A 74 16.98 -3.57 -4.88
N GLY A 75 15.81 -3.85 -4.30
CA GLY A 75 14.99 -2.81 -3.67
C GLY A 75 15.51 -2.48 -2.27
N ASP A 76 15.70 -1.21 -1.97
CA ASP A 76 16.00 -0.70 -0.62
C ASP A 76 14.77 0.01 -0.05
N LEU A 77 14.62 0.01 1.28
CA LEU A 77 13.53 0.72 1.96
C LEU A 77 13.97 2.11 2.41
N TRP A 78 13.16 3.09 2.06
CA TRP A 78 13.38 4.48 2.40
C TRP A 78 12.15 5.07 3.08
N THR A 79 12.40 6.13 3.84
CA THR A 79 11.33 7.01 4.30
C THR A 79 11.66 8.45 4.00
N VAL A 80 10.64 9.29 3.86
CA VAL A 80 10.83 10.73 3.67
C VAL A 80 9.79 11.50 4.47
N PRO A 81 10.18 12.55 5.23
CA PRO A 81 9.21 13.46 5.84
C PRO A 81 8.33 14.09 4.77
N VAL A 82 7.03 14.25 5.05
CA VAL A 82 6.09 14.91 4.15
C VAL A 82 5.33 15.97 4.92
N GLU A 83 5.29 17.17 4.34
CA GLU A 83 4.55 18.30 4.87
C GLU A 83 3.51 18.79 3.86
N ASN A 84 2.43 19.35 4.37
CA ASN A 84 1.41 20.00 3.57
C ASN A 84 1.53 21.51 3.73
N GLU A 85 2.06 22.17 2.70
CA GLU A 85 2.21 23.61 2.65
C GLU A 85 1.16 24.20 1.71
N GLY A 86 0.13 24.84 2.27
CA GLY A 86 -0.87 25.57 1.48
C GLY A 86 -1.66 24.67 0.51
N GLY A 87 -1.82 23.39 0.83
CA GLY A 87 -2.51 22.42 -0.02
C GLY A 87 -1.61 21.67 -0.99
N ALA A 88 -0.29 21.89 -0.94
CA ALA A 88 0.71 21.16 -1.72
C ALA A 88 1.56 20.25 -0.82
N LEU A 89 1.77 19.00 -1.26
CA LEU A 89 2.71 18.12 -0.56
C LEU A 89 4.14 18.47 -0.92
N ARG A 90 5.01 18.51 0.10
CA ARG A 90 6.46 18.66 -0.05
C ARG A 90 7.17 17.58 0.73
N ALA A 91 8.21 17.02 0.12
CA ALA A 91 9.10 16.09 0.79
C ALA A 91 10.25 16.83 1.47
N GLY A 92 10.62 16.37 2.66
CA GLY A 92 11.87 16.73 3.31
C GLY A 92 13.05 15.94 2.72
N LYS A 93 14.09 15.72 3.54
CA LYS A 93 15.23 14.90 3.15
C LYS A 93 14.88 13.40 3.21
N PRO A 94 15.08 12.62 2.14
CA PRO A 94 14.96 11.17 2.21
C PRO A 94 15.98 10.52 3.14
N GLU A 95 15.55 9.47 3.82
CA GLU A 95 16.31 8.72 4.82
C GLU A 95 16.26 7.23 4.46
N VAL A 96 17.43 6.58 4.39
CA VAL A 96 17.51 5.12 4.27
C VAL A 96 16.94 4.51 5.55
N PHE A 97 15.96 3.63 5.42
CA PHE A 97 15.39 2.88 6.54
C PHE A 97 15.99 1.48 6.65
N LEU A 98 16.16 0.79 5.52
CA LEU A 98 16.82 -0.51 5.44
C LEU A 98 17.49 -0.65 4.08
N GLN A 99 18.76 -1.03 4.11
CA GLN A 99 19.55 -1.33 2.93
C GLN A 99 20.43 -2.52 3.25
N THR A 100 20.17 -3.64 2.59
CA THR A 100 20.96 -4.87 2.74
C THR A 100 21.19 -5.53 1.37
N PRO A 101 21.97 -6.62 1.28
CA PRO A 101 22.09 -7.38 0.03
C PRO A 101 20.78 -8.06 -0.43
N ALA A 102 19.75 -8.15 0.41
CA ALA A 102 18.46 -8.73 0.05
C ALA A 102 17.58 -7.74 -0.73
N ASP A 103 16.62 -8.25 -1.51
CA ASP A 103 15.61 -7.41 -2.16
C ASP A 103 14.49 -7.08 -1.16
N GLU A 104 14.41 -5.81 -0.74
CA GLU A 104 13.40 -5.32 0.19
C GLU A 104 12.38 -4.42 -0.50
N ARG A 105 11.10 -4.74 -0.33
CA ARG A 105 10.00 -4.05 -1.01
C ARG A 105 8.79 -3.91 -0.11
N SER A 106 7.83 -3.11 -0.57
CA SER A 106 6.50 -3.02 0.03
C SER A 106 6.46 -2.60 1.51
N PRO A 107 7.19 -1.55 1.92
CA PRO A 107 7.14 -1.07 3.30
C PRO A 107 5.78 -0.44 3.62
N VAL A 108 5.14 -0.91 4.69
CA VAL A 108 3.86 -0.38 5.17
C VAL A 108 3.91 -0.08 6.66
N PHE A 109 3.55 1.15 7.04
CA PHE A 109 3.47 1.56 8.44
C PHE A 109 2.31 0.84 9.14
N SER A 110 2.55 0.42 10.38
CA SER A 110 1.50 -0.04 11.27
C SER A 110 0.52 1.09 11.62
N PRO A 111 -0.73 0.80 11.99
CA PRO A 111 -1.74 1.81 12.32
C PRO A 111 -1.36 2.70 13.52
N ASP A 112 -0.48 2.20 14.39
CA ASP A 112 0.07 2.94 15.55
C ASP A 112 1.40 3.64 15.22
N GLY A 113 1.93 3.47 14.01
CA GLY A 113 3.17 4.10 13.53
C GLY A 113 4.46 3.55 14.13
N ARG A 114 4.38 2.50 14.97
CA ARG A 114 5.54 1.93 15.68
C ARG A 114 6.32 0.91 14.88
N TRP A 115 5.78 0.43 13.76
CA TRP A 115 6.35 -0.67 12.99
C TRP A 115 6.25 -0.40 11.49
N ILE A 116 7.17 -0.99 10.73
CA ILE A 116 7.08 -1.14 9.28
C ILE A 116 7.11 -2.63 8.96
N ALA A 117 6.05 -3.13 8.31
CA ALA A 117 6.05 -4.45 7.69
C ALA A 117 6.55 -4.32 6.25
N TYR A 118 7.31 -5.29 5.76
CA TYR A 118 7.91 -5.25 4.43
C TYR A 118 8.16 -6.66 3.90
N ARG A 119 8.28 -6.79 2.58
CA ARG A 119 8.77 -8.00 1.92
C ARG A 119 10.30 -7.96 1.93
N SER A 120 10.96 -9.07 2.23
CA SER A 120 12.38 -9.26 2.01
C SER A 120 12.69 -10.66 1.48
N SER A 121 13.72 -10.77 0.63
CA SER A 121 14.26 -12.04 0.15
C SER A 121 15.38 -12.62 1.03
N GLU A 122 15.65 -12.03 2.20
CA GLU A 122 16.80 -12.38 3.03
C GLU A 122 16.85 -13.83 3.53
N SER A 123 15.70 -14.49 3.61
CA SER A 123 15.57 -15.91 3.97
C SER A 123 15.68 -16.87 2.78
N GLY A 124 16.13 -16.38 1.62
CA GLY A 124 16.25 -17.14 0.37
C GLY A 124 14.96 -17.23 -0.46
N THR A 125 13.85 -16.77 0.09
CA THR A 125 12.56 -16.57 -0.60
C THR A 125 11.90 -15.30 -0.08
N ASN A 126 10.92 -14.78 -0.81
CA ASN A 126 10.17 -13.60 -0.38
C ASN A 126 9.32 -13.92 0.85
N GLU A 127 9.62 -13.28 1.97
CA GLU A 127 8.84 -13.37 3.21
C GLU A 127 8.49 -11.98 3.74
N ILE A 128 7.41 -11.89 4.50
CA ILE A 128 7.05 -10.71 5.27
C ILE A 128 7.88 -10.65 6.54
N HIS A 129 8.52 -9.51 6.71
CA HIS A 129 9.27 -9.14 7.89
C HIS A 129 8.66 -7.87 8.49
N LEU A 130 8.98 -7.64 9.76
CA LEU A 130 8.56 -6.50 10.54
C LEU A 130 9.79 -5.88 11.21
N ARG A 131 9.86 -4.54 11.21
CA ARG A 131 10.89 -3.79 11.90
C ARG A 131 10.32 -2.64 12.72
N ALA A 132 10.95 -2.32 13.85
CA ALA A 132 10.62 -1.15 14.65
C ALA A 132 10.76 0.15 13.84
N PHE A 133 9.87 1.12 14.10
CA PHE A 133 9.95 2.46 13.55
C PHE A 133 9.74 3.55 14.64
N PRO A 134 10.66 4.54 14.77
CA PRO A 134 11.99 4.58 14.17
C PRO A 134 12.80 3.32 14.50
N ASP A 135 13.82 3.01 13.70
CA ASP A 135 14.58 1.77 13.86
C ASP A 135 15.33 1.76 15.20
N LYS A 136 14.89 0.86 16.09
CA LYS A 136 15.51 0.59 17.40
C LYS A 136 16.07 -0.84 17.48
N GLY A 137 16.25 -1.51 16.34
CA GLY A 137 16.82 -2.86 16.26
C GLY A 137 15.82 -4.01 16.41
N GLY A 138 14.55 -3.75 16.71
CA GLY A 138 13.51 -4.79 16.76
C GLY A 138 13.19 -5.32 15.35
N LYS A 139 13.31 -6.64 15.15
CA LYS A 139 13.03 -7.33 13.88
C LYS A 139 12.33 -8.67 14.11
N TRP A 140 11.30 -8.94 13.31
CA TRP A 140 10.52 -10.19 13.37
C TRP A 140 10.21 -10.69 11.98
N GLN A 141 10.39 -11.99 11.74
CA GLN A 141 9.85 -12.64 10.55
C GLN A 141 8.39 -13.03 10.81
N ILE A 142 7.49 -12.60 9.92
CA ILE A 142 6.04 -12.78 10.06
C ILE A 142 5.56 -14.01 9.30
N SER A 143 6.03 -14.22 8.07
CA SER A 143 5.66 -15.38 7.25
C SER A 143 6.80 -16.39 7.18
N ASN A 144 6.47 -17.65 6.94
CA ASN A 144 7.41 -18.77 6.88
C ASN A 144 7.14 -19.74 5.71
N SER A 145 6.39 -19.29 4.71
CA SER A 145 5.96 -20.08 3.55
C SER A 145 5.60 -19.16 2.38
N GLY A 146 6.41 -18.14 2.17
CA GLY A 146 6.20 -17.10 1.19
C GLY A 146 5.30 -15.96 1.69
N GLY A 147 5.59 -14.74 1.24
CA GLY A 147 4.77 -13.57 1.53
C GLY A 147 5.18 -12.33 0.74
N VAL A 148 4.18 -11.62 0.22
CA VAL A 148 4.30 -10.33 -0.47
C VAL A 148 3.13 -9.43 -0.08
N PHE A 149 3.28 -8.11 -0.28
CA PHE A 149 2.22 -7.11 -0.09
C PHE A 149 1.57 -7.17 1.30
N PRO A 150 2.32 -6.84 2.36
CA PRO A 150 1.77 -6.72 3.70
C PRO A 150 0.70 -5.61 3.75
N ILE A 151 -0.40 -5.87 4.46
CA ILE A 151 -1.50 -4.92 4.68
C ILE A 151 -1.95 -5.04 6.12
N TRP A 152 -1.81 -3.96 6.88
CA TRP A 152 -2.30 -3.89 8.26
C TRP A 152 -3.81 -3.76 8.31
N SER A 153 -4.44 -4.47 9.23
CA SER A 153 -5.80 -4.15 9.63
C SER A 153 -5.81 -2.81 10.37
N ARG A 154 -6.77 -1.93 10.05
CA ARG A 154 -6.92 -0.64 10.74
C ARG A 154 -7.25 -0.79 12.24
N ASN A 155 -7.73 -1.96 12.66
CA ASN A 155 -8.00 -2.26 14.06
C ASN A 155 -6.72 -2.50 14.90
N GLY A 156 -5.55 -2.58 14.27
CA GLY A 156 -4.27 -2.76 14.95
C GLY A 156 -4.08 -4.13 15.60
N ARG A 157 -4.75 -5.19 15.10
CA ARG A 157 -4.67 -6.55 15.68
C ARG A 157 -4.20 -7.62 14.70
N GLU A 158 -4.28 -7.33 13.41
CA GLU A 158 -4.02 -8.29 12.35
C GLU A 158 -3.14 -7.68 11.26
N LEU A 159 -2.26 -8.51 10.70
CA LEU A 159 -1.46 -8.25 9.52
C LEU A 159 -1.81 -9.28 8.46
N PHE A 160 -2.26 -8.80 7.30
CA PHE A 160 -2.55 -9.63 6.14
C PHE A 160 -1.38 -9.58 5.16
N TYR A 161 -1.23 -10.63 4.38
CA TYR A 161 -0.29 -10.65 3.28
C TYR A 161 -0.73 -11.65 2.21
N ARG A 162 -0.18 -11.52 1.01
CA ARG A 162 -0.47 -12.40 -0.12
C ARG A 162 0.67 -13.40 -0.30
N THR A 163 0.38 -14.65 -0.64
CA THR A 163 1.41 -15.61 -1.08
C THR A 163 1.66 -15.48 -2.59
N GLN A 164 2.72 -16.12 -3.11
CA GLN A 164 2.96 -16.17 -4.56
C GLN A 164 1.84 -16.93 -5.30
N GLU A 165 1.17 -17.87 -4.64
CA GLU A 165 0.01 -18.64 -5.13
C GLU A 165 -1.32 -17.89 -5.01
N GLN A 166 -1.26 -16.56 -4.83
CA GLN A 166 -2.41 -15.67 -4.80
C GLN A 166 -3.40 -16.01 -3.66
N ARG A 167 -2.90 -16.51 -2.53
CA ARG A 167 -3.69 -16.67 -1.29
C ARG A 167 -3.51 -15.50 -0.36
N VAL A 168 -4.54 -15.21 0.42
CA VAL A 168 -4.48 -14.24 1.51
C VAL A 168 -4.25 -14.98 2.82
N MET A 169 -3.16 -14.63 3.49
CA MET A 169 -2.80 -15.09 4.82
C MET A 169 -3.04 -13.98 5.83
N VAL A 170 -3.24 -14.37 7.08
CA VAL A 170 -3.41 -13.44 8.20
C VAL A 170 -2.61 -13.91 9.41
N VAL A 171 -2.03 -12.94 10.12
CA VAL A 171 -1.36 -13.11 11.40
C VAL A 171 -2.00 -12.17 12.40
N SER A 172 -2.51 -12.73 13.49
CA SER A 172 -2.86 -11.95 14.68
C SER A 172 -1.59 -11.63 15.45
N TYR A 173 -1.57 -10.53 16.20
CA TYR A 173 -0.42 -10.19 17.02
C TYR A 173 -0.83 -9.46 18.30
N THR A 174 0.09 -9.48 19.26
CA THR A 174 0.07 -8.60 20.43
C THR A 174 1.38 -7.82 20.51
N THR A 175 1.37 -6.71 21.25
CA THR A 175 2.58 -5.94 21.52
C THR A 175 2.79 -5.81 23.02
N ASN A 176 4.02 -5.99 23.48
CA ASN A 176 4.43 -5.77 24.86
C ASN A 176 5.58 -4.75 24.89
N GLY A 177 5.26 -3.49 25.18
CA GLY A 177 6.22 -2.39 25.06
C GLY A 177 6.76 -2.26 23.62
N GLU A 178 8.07 -2.45 23.47
CA GLU A 178 8.79 -2.44 22.17
C GLU A 178 8.92 -3.83 21.53
N SER A 179 8.24 -4.85 22.07
CA SER A 179 8.23 -6.19 21.49
C SER A 179 6.95 -6.46 20.71
N PHE A 180 7.10 -7.12 19.57
CA PHE A 180 6.02 -7.65 18.75
C PHE A 180 5.94 -9.17 18.91
N VAL A 181 4.74 -9.70 19.15
CA VAL A 181 4.51 -11.14 19.34
C VAL A 181 3.48 -11.60 18.30
N PRO A 182 3.93 -12.15 17.16
CA PRO A 182 3.03 -12.70 16.15
C PRO A 182 2.52 -14.08 16.54
N ASP A 183 1.26 -14.35 16.27
CA ASP A 183 0.73 -15.72 16.24
C ASP A 183 1.18 -16.43 14.96
N LYS A 184 0.93 -17.75 14.89
CA LYS A 184 1.21 -18.53 13.67
C LYS A 184 0.34 -18.04 12.50
N PRO A 185 0.93 -17.77 11.32
CA PRO A 185 0.16 -17.42 10.13
C PRO A 185 -0.86 -18.49 9.75
N ARG A 186 -2.05 -18.04 9.34
CA ARG A 186 -3.13 -18.92 8.87
C ARG A 186 -3.77 -18.38 7.60
N LEU A 187 -4.38 -19.28 6.84
CA LEU A 187 -5.16 -18.91 5.67
C LEU A 187 -6.37 -18.07 6.10
N TRP A 188 -6.55 -16.91 5.48
CA TRP A 188 -7.71 -16.05 5.77
C TRP A 188 -8.96 -16.50 4.99
N SER A 189 -8.79 -16.85 3.72
CA SER A 189 -9.87 -17.31 2.84
C SER A 189 -9.39 -18.42 1.91
N PRO A 190 -10.24 -19.42 1.59
CA PRO A 190 -9.90 -20.45 0.60
C PRO A 190 -9.79 -19.90 -0.83
N ALA A 191 -10.34 -18.72 -1.10
CA ALA A 191 -10.37 -18.11 -2.43
C ALA A 191 -8.95 -17.76 -2.95
N ARG A 192 -8.77 -17.89 -4.26
CA ARG A 192 -7.57 -17.42 -4.97
C ARG A 192 -7.84 -16.06 -5.62
N LEU A 193 -6.91 -15.12 -5.47
CA LEU A 193 -6.97 -13.84 -6.16
C LEU A 193 -6.53 -13.97 -7.63
N ALA A 194 -6.94 -13.01 -8.46
CA ALA A 194 -6.44 -12.91 -9.84
C ALA A 194 -4.94 -12.63 -9.85
N GLY A 195 -4.18 -13.41 -10.61
CA GLY A 195 -2.76 -13.12 -10.83
C GLY A 195 -2.59 -11.90 -11.72
N ILE A 196 -2.24 -10.75 -11.14
CA ILE A 196 -1.99 -9.50 -11.87
C ILE A 196 -0.53 -9.05 -11.75
N SER A 197 0.42 -10.00 -11.80
CA SER A 197 1.85 -9.72 -11.58
C SER A 197 2.09 -9.07 -10.20
N ASP A 198 3.02 -8.10 -10.12
CA ASP A 198 3.48 -7.44 -8.90
C ASP A 198 2.60 -6.25 -8.46
N TYR A 199 1.37 -6.18 -8.96
CA TYR A 199 0.41 -5.16 -8.55
C TYR A 199 -0.46 -5.62 -7.38
N HIS A 200 -0.91 -4.65 -6.58
CA HIS A 200 -1.95 -4.86 -5.57
C HIS A 200 -3.26 -5.24 -6.24
N ASN A 201 -3.78 -6.41 -5.91
CA ASN A 201 -5.10 -6.90 -6.31
C ASN A 201 -6.11 -6.91 -5.17
N LEU A 202 -5.75 -6.38 -4.00
CA LEU A 202 -6.61 -6.39 -2.84
C LEU A 202 -6.44 -5.12 -2.00
N ASP A 203 -7.53 -4.68 -1.39
CA ASP A 203 -7.55 -3.64 -0.36
C ASP A 203 -8.54 -4.03 0.75
N ILE A 204 -8.27 -3.56 1.97
CA ILE A 204 -9.07 -3.88 3.15
C ILE A 204 -10.00 -2.72 3.51
N SER A 205 -11.26 -3.06 3.76
CA SER A 205 -12.24 -2.10 4.27
C SER A 205 -11.79 -1.49 5.60
N PRO A 206 -12.20 -0.24 5.92
CA PRO A 206 -11.75 0.43 7.15
C PRO A 206 -12.10 -0.32 8.45
N ASP A 207 -13.13 -1.17 8.43
CA ASP A 207 -13.54 -2.00 9.57
C ASP A 207 -12.70 -3.28 9.72
N GLY A 208 -11.83 -3.60 8.76
CA GLY A 208 -10.98 -4.78 8.74
C GLY A 208 -11.69 -6.10 8.42
N LYS A 209 -13.00 -6.08 8.16
CA LYS A 209 -13.83 -7.30 8.03
C LYS A 209 -14.04 -7.75 6.59
N ARG A 210 -13.83 -6.85 5.62
CA ARG A 210 -14.07 -7.11 4.20
C ARG A 210 -12.87 -6.69 3.37
N PHE A 211 -12.69 -7.39 2.26
CA PHE A 211 -11.72 -7.04 1.23
C PHE A 211 -12.45 -6.68 -0.06
N LEU A 212 -11.93 -5.68 -0.77
CA LEU A 212 -12.15 -5.54 -2.19
C LEU A 212 -11.00 -6.25 -2.89
N ALA A 213 -11.32 -7.16 -3.80
CA ALA A 213 -10.30 -7.98 -4.44
C ALA A 213 -10.63 -8.23 -5.91
N LEU A 214 -9.60 -8.27 -6.74
CA LEU A 214 -9.71 -8.74 -8.12
C LEU A 214 -9.70 -10.26 -8.12
N MET A 215 -10.78 -10.85 -8.61
CA MET A 215 -10.97 -12.30 -8.70
C MET A 215 -10.68 -12.79 -10.12
N PRO A 216 -10.16 -14.03 -10.29
CA PRO A 216 -9.97 -14.61 -11.62
C PRO A 216 -11.27 -14.56 -12.41
N ALA A 217 -11.19 -14.21 -13.70
CA ALA A 217 -12.34 -14.34 -14.58
C ALA A 217 -12.76 -15.82 -14.65
N GLU A 218 -14.05 -16.09 -14.48
CA GLU A 218 -14.58 -17.43 -14.72
C GLU A 218 -14.38 -17.77 -16.20
N ALA A 219 -13.74 -18.92 -16.47
CA ALA A 219 -13.50 -19.37 -17.83
C ALA A 219 -14.81 -19.84 -18.46
N GLN A 220 -15.63 -18.89 -18.94
CA GLN A 220 -16.66 -19.16 -19.93
C GLN A 220 -16.30 -18.38 -21.19
N GLY A 221 -16.02 -19.14 -22.26
CA GLY A 221 -15.91 -18.73 -23.67
C GLY A 221 -15.35 -17.34 -23.95
N GLN A 222 -14.14 -17.29 -24.52
CA GLN A 222 -13.48 -16.10 -25.10
C GLN A 222 -14.43 -14.96 -25.50
N GLN A 223 -14.67 -14.05 -24.55
CA GLN A 223 -15.07 -12.70 -24.84
C GLN A 223 -14.23 -11.82 -23.92
N ARG A 224 -13.29 -11.07 -24.51
CA ARG A 224 -12.62 -9.97 -23.80
C ARG A 224 -13.73 -8.98 -23.43
N THR A 225 -14.21 -9.07 -22.20
CA THR A 225 -15.01 -7.99 -21.62
C THR A 225 -14.03 -6.90 -21.20
N ASP A 226 -14.28 -5.67 -21.62
CA ASP A 226 -13.63 -4.51 -21.00
C ASP A 226 -13.90 -4.58 -19.50
N ASN A 227 -12.85 -4.82 -18.70
CA ASN A 227 -12.97 -4.89 -17.25
C ASN A 227 -13.27 -3.48 -16.72
N HIS A 228 -14.56 -3.16 -16.60
CA HIS A 228 -15.00 -1.90 -16.01
C HIS A 228 -15.19 -2.09 -14.49
N VAL A 229 -14.14 -1.80 -13.71
CA VAL A 229 -14.25 -1.77 -12.25
C VAL A 229 -14.76 -0.40 -11.81
N THR A 230 -16.01 -0.34 -11.35
CA THR A 230 -16.60 0.89 -10.81
C THR A 230 -16.37 0.96 -9.31
N PHE A 231 -15.53 1.89 -8.86
CA PHE A 231 -15.35 2.17 -7.43
C PHE A 231 -16.33 3.26 -7.00
N LEU A 232 -17.10 2.98 -5.94
CA LEU A 232 -17.96 3.97 -5.28
C LEU A 232 -17.33 4.34 -3.94
N LEU A 233 -16.50 5.37 -3.95
CA LEU A 233 -16.03 6.01 -2.72
C LEU A 233 -17.10 7.01 -2.26
N ASN A 234 -17.37 7.03 -0.95
CA ASN A 234 -18.38 7.89 -0.31
C ASN A 234 -19.85 7.45 -0.52
N PHE A 235 -20.11 6.12 -0.54
CA PHE A 235 -21.45 5.52 -0.71
C PHE A 235 -22.54 6.18 0.16
N ALA A 236 -22.26 6.45 1.44
CA ALA A 236 -23.24 7.07 2.34
C ALA A 236 -23.59 8.52 1.94
N GLY A 237 -22.61 9.29 1.45
CA GLY A 237 -22.83 10.65 0.94
C GLY A 237 -23.62 10.65 -0.37
N GLU A 238 -23.29 9.72 -1.27
CA GLU A 238 -23.97 9.57 -2.56
C GLU A 238 -25.43 9.10 -2.39
N VAL A 239 -25.69 8.17 -1.46
CA VAL A 239 -27.06 7.74 -1.14
C VAL A 239 -27.87 8.92 -0.58
N ARG A 240 -27.33 9.72 0.34
CA ARG A 240 -28.02 10.92 0.85
C ARG A 240 -28.30 11.94 -0.24
N ARG A 241 -27.35 12.16 -1.16
CA ARG A 241 -27.53 13.08 -2.30
C ARG A 241 -28.67 12.63 -3.21
N ARG A 242 -28.75 11.35 -3.54
CA ARG A 242 -29.81 10.81 -4.40
C ARG A 242 -31.18 10.81 -3.73
N MET A 243 -31.23 10.56 -2.42
CA MET A 243 -32.46 10.67 -1.64
C MET A 243 -32.95 12.11 -1.48
N ALA A 244 -32.05 13.11 -1.53
CA ALA A 244 -32.40 14.53 -1.49
C ALA A 244 -32.97 15.03 -2.83
N VAL A 245 -32.56 14.45 -3.95
CA VAL A 245 -33.05 14.80 -5.30
C VAL A 245 -34.40 14.14 -5.62
N GLY A 246 -34.76 13.04 -4.95
CA GLY A 246 -36.04 12.34 -5.11
C GLY A 246 -37.24 12.93 -4.35
N ARG A 247 -37.09 14.13 -3.76
CA ARG A 247 -38.18 14.88 -3.11
C ARG A 247 -38.35 16.23 -3.81
N GLN A 248 -38.82 16.22 -5.05
CA GLN A 248 -39.51 17.33 -5.69
C GLN A 248 -40.70 16.77 -6.47
#